data_AF-A0A1H9V9P7-F1
#
_entry.id   AF-A0A1H9V9P7-F1
#
_cell.length_a   1.000
_cell.length_b   1.000
_cell.length_c   1.000
_cell.angle_alpha   90.00
_cell.angle_beta   90.00
_cell.angle_gamma   90.00
#
_symmetry.space_group_name_H-M   'P 1'
#
loop_
_entity.id
_entity.type
_entity.pdbx_description
1 polymer ?
#
loop_
_entity_poly.entity_id
_entity_poly.type
_entity_poly.pdbx_seq_one_letter_code
_entity_poly.pdbx_strand_id
1 'polypeptide(L)'
;VAFEHAADTEKYPEEAFGPAWQPQKLYYNQGFNRQRTEAMHQAMLDRGLESPYTQWLERWEKMGIKEREITTFVPCGDFFEIRDKALIAHATQIDPDGGWFRVPMDIQREVWPTEEYELAKSRVETSLPEHDLFAGIREN
;
A
#
# COMPACT_ATOMS: atom_id res chain seq x y z
N VAL A 1 -10.86 -4.90 -16.62
CA VAL A 1 -11.11 -5.85 -17.74
C VAL A 1 -10.41 -7.19 -17.49
N ALA A 2 -9.08 -7.23 -17.26
CA ALA A 2 -8.37 -8.50 -17.01
C ALA A 2 -8.93 -9.29 -15.81
N PHE A 3 -9.12 -8.65 -14.64
CA PHE A 3 -9.66 -9.32 -13.45
C PHE A 3 -11.09 -9.91 -13.62
N GLU A 4 -11.92 -9.29 -14.48
CA GLU A 4 -13.28 -9.77 -14.72
C GLU A 4 -13.31 -10.97 -15.65
N HIS A 5 -12.47 -10.94 -16.69
CA HIS A 5 -12.48 -11.97 -17.74
C HIS A 5 -11.41 -13.05 -17.51
N ALA A 6 -10.71 -13.05 -16.38
CA ALA A 6 -9.63 -14.00 -16.13
C ALA A 6 -10.08 -15.48 -16.17
N ALA A 7 -11.37 -15.72 -15.93
CA ALA A 7 -11.98 -17.04 -16.02
C ALA A 7 -12.97 -17.18 -17.20
N ASP A 8 -12.96 -16.24 -18.15
CA ASP A 8 -13.84 -16.26 -19.33
C ASP A 8 -13.21 -17.11 -20.45
N THR A 9 -13.54 -18.40 -20.46
CA THR A 9 -13.02 -19.37 -21.43
C THR A 9 -13.66 -19.25 -22.82
N GLU A 10 -14.80 -18.56 -22.95
CA GLU A 10 -15.38 -18.27 -24.27
C GLU A 10 -14.55 -17.20 -24.99
N LYS A 11 -14.11 -16.19 -24.25
CA LYS A 11 -13.26 -15.12 -24.77
C LYS A 11 -11.78 -15.50 -24.85
N TYR A 12 -11.30 -16.32 -23.91
CA TYR A 12 -9.92 -16.77 -23.81
C TYR A 12 -9.88 -18.31 -23.66
N PRO A 13 -9.92 -19.05 -24.79
CA PRO A 13 -9.94 -20.52 -24.75
C PRO A 13 -8.68 -21.12 -24.12
N GLU A 14 -8.85 -22.12 -23.26
CA GLU A 14 -7.75 -22.67 -22.45
C GLU A 14 -6.67 -23.35 -23.30
N GLU A 15 -7.04 -23.92 -24.45
CA GLU A 15 -6.10 -24.54 -25.39
C GLU A 15 -5.07 -23.55 -25.96
N ALA A 16 -5.39 -22.26 -25.98
CA ALA A 16 -4.51 -21.21 -26.51
C ALA A 16 -3.81 -20.40 -25.41
N PHE A 17 -4.48 -20.17 -24.26
CA PHE A 17 -4.01 -19.27 -23.21
C PHE A 17 -3.64 -19.97 -21.90
N GLY A 18 -3.80 -21.29 -21.84
CA GLY A 18 -3.63 -22.08 -20.63
C GLY A 18 -4.89 -22.11 -19.75
N PRO A 19 -4.87 -22.85 -18.64
CA PRO A 19 -6.03 -23.02 -17.77
C PRO A 19 -6.53 -21.67 -17.24
N ALA A 20 -7.86 -21.51 -17.23
CA ALA A 20 -8.50 -20.35 -16.63
C ALA A 20 -8.24 -20.29 -15.12
N TRP A 21 -8.11 -19.08 -14.60
CA TRP A 21 -7.92 -18.84 -13.18
C TRP A 21 -8.83 -17.70 -12.73
N GLN A 22 -9.52 -17.89 -11.60
CA GLN A 22 -10.39 -16.87 -11.03
C GLN A 22 -9.70 -16.17 -9.85
N PRO A 23 -9.21 -14.93 -10.01
CA PRO A 23 -8.72 -14.17 -8.86
C PRO A 23 -9.84 -13.94 -7.85
N GLN A 24 -9.55 -14.18 -6.57
CA GLN A 24 -10.56 -14.13 -5.51
C GLN A 24 -10.77 -12.71 -4.97
N LYS A 25 -9.71 -11.91 -4.88
CA LYS A 25 -9.74 -10.54 -4.34
C LYS A 25 -8.91 -9.59 -5.21
N LEU A 26 -9.35 -8.36 -5.33
CA LEU A 26 -8.66 -7.26 -6.00
C LEU A 26 -8.49 -6.12 -5.01
N TYR A 27 -7.26 -5.64 -4.89
CA TYR A 27 -6.93 -4.51 -4.05
C TYR A 27 -6.29 -3.39 -4.86
N TYR A 28 -6.48 -2.16 -4.40
CA TYR A 28 -5.67 -1.04 -4.81
C TYR A 28 -4.69 -0.66 -3.71
N ASN A 29 -3.41 -0.51 -4.06
CA ASN A 29 -2.40 -0.06 -3.11
C ASN A 29 -2.69 1.39 -2.66
N GLN A 30 -2.53 1.64 -1.37
CA GLN A 30 -2.69 2.93 -0.72
C GLN A 30 -1.44 3.31 0.10
N GLY A 31 -0.25 2.87 -0.32
CA GLY A 31 1.00 3.09 0.42
C GLY A 31 1.41 4.56 0.56
N PHE A 32 0.80 5.45 -0.23
CA PHE A 32 0.96 6.90 -0.11
C PHE A 32 -0.41 7.57 0.12
N ASN A 33 -0.92 7.44 1.34
CA ASN A 33 -2.18 8.03 1.77
C ASN A 33 -1.97 9.19 2.75
N ARG A 34 -3.01 10.03 2.90
CA ARG A 34 -2.95 11.25 3.73
C ARG A 34 -2.75 10.92 5.20
N GLN A 35 -3.50 9.95 5.73
CA GLN A 35 -3.44 9.54 7.14
C GLN A 35 -2.03 9.12 7.56
N ARG A 36 -1.38 8.24 6.77
CA ARG A 36 0.02 7.84 6.95
C ARG A 36 0.97 9.04 6.91
N THR A 37 0.78 9.92 5.94
CA THR A 37 1.65 11.09 5.76
C THR A 37 1.54 12.06 6.94
N GLU A 38 0.32 12.33 7.42
CA GLU A 38 0.06 13.18 8.59
C GLU A 38 0.59 12.55 9.88
N ALA A 39 0.39 11.24 10.08
CA ALA A 39 0.91 10.53 11.25
C ALA A 39 2.44 10.60 11.32
N MET A 40 3.13 10.36 10.20
CA MET A 40 4.58 10.49 10.11
C MET A 40 5.05 11.93 10.29
N HIS A 41 4.31 12.89 9.71
CA HIS A 41 4.61 14.31 9.87
C HIS A 41 4.56 14.73 11.33
N GLN A 42 3.46 14.42 12.03
CA GLN A 42 3.27 14.79 13.42
C GLN A 42 4.31 14.10 14.32
N ALA A 43 4.58 12.82 14.09
CA ALA A 43 5.58 12.08 14.87
C ALA A 43 7.00 12.66 14.78
N MET A 44 7.37 13.20 13.61
CA MET A 44 8.63 13.91 13.43
C MET A 44 8.63 15.24 14.21
N LEU A 45 7.56 16.04 14.10
CA LEU A 45 7.44 17.32 14.79
C LEU A 45 7.45 17.17 16.31
N ASP A 46 6.73 16.18 16.85
CA ASP A 46 6.67 15.90 18.29
C ASP A 46 8.04 15.54 18.88
N ARG A 47 8.95 15.05 18.02
CA ARG A 47 10.34 14.72 18.38
C ARG A 47 11.32 15.86 18.08
N GLY A 48 10.83 17.03 17.67
CA GLY A 48 11.64 18.18 17.30
C GLY A 48 12.45 17.99 16.00
N LEU A 49 12.05 17.04 15.15
CA LEU A 49 12.68 16.79 13.86
C LEU A 49 11.98 17.57 12.75
N GLU A 50 12.72 17.93 11.71
CA GLU A 50 12.13 18.51 10.50
C GLU A 50 11.38 17.44 9.70
N SER A 51 10.10 17.68 9.43
CA SER A 51 9.30 16.76 8.61
C SER A 51 9.51 16.99 7.11
N PRO A 52 9.75 15.94 6.31
CA PRO A 52 9.83 16.07 4.85
C PRO A 52 8.46 16.34 4.19
N TYR A 53 7.36 16.26 4.94
CA TYR A 53 6.00 16.30 4.39
C TYR A 53 5.32 17.67 4.47
N THR A 54 5.90 18.67 5.13
CA THR A 54 5.27 19.99 5.37
C THR A 54 4.70 20.62 4.10
N GLN A 55 5.54 20.85 3.09
CA GLN A 55 5.11 21.43 1.81
C GLN A 55 4.17 20.50 1.03
N TRP A 56 4.31 19.19 1.22
CA TRP A 56 3.47 18.21 0.55
C TRP A 56 2.02 18.27 1.08
N LEU A 57 1.85 18.30 2.40
CA LEU A 57 0.54 18.40 3.06
C LEU A 57 -0.14 19.74 2.75
N GLU A 58 0.59 20.86 2.71
CA GLU A 58 0.05 22.15 2.29
C GLU A 58 -0.50 22.14 0.85
N ARG A 59 0.17 21.44 -0.07
CA ARG A 59 -0.32 21.26 -1.45
C ARG A 59 -1.54 20.36 -1.50
N TRP A 60 -1.54 19.28 -0.71
CA TRP A 60 -2.65 18.34 -0.66
C TRP A 60 -3.96 19.01 -0.26
N GLU A 61 -3.91 19.86 0.77
CA GLU A 61 -5.04 20.66 1.25
C GLU A 61 -5.64 21.53 0.13
N LYS A 62 -4.78 22.12 -0.71
CA LYS A 62 -5.19 22.98 -1.83
C LYS A 62 -5.76 22.20 -3.01
N MET A 63 -5.34 20.95 -3.21
CA MET A 63 -5.76 20.14 -4.35
C MET A 63 -7.17 19.55 -4.18
N GLY A 64 -7.71 19.47 -2.96
CA GLY A 64 -9.06 18.95 -2.71
C GLY A 64 -9.25 17.50 -3.17
N ILE A 65 -8.19 16.69 -3.12
CA ILE A 65 -8.23 15.29 -3.55
C ILE A 65 -9.15 14.51 -2.62
N LYS A 66 -10.15 13.82 -3.20
CA LYS A 66 -11.02 12.93 -2.43
C LYS A 66 -10.19 11.77 -1.86
N GLU A 67 -10.25 11.61 -0.54
CA GLU A 67 -9.62 10.47 0.13
C GLU A 67 -10.28 9.16 -0.30
N ARG A 68 -9.44 8.15 -0.46
CA ARG A 68 -9.89 6.79 -0.73
C ARG A 68 -10.05 6.07 0.60
N GLU A 69 -11.02 5.16 0.63
CA GLU A 69 -11.26 4.34 1.81
C GLU A 69 -10.15 3.29 1.92
N ILE A 70 -9.52 3.22 3.09
CA ILE A 70 -8.53 2.19 3.40
C ILE A 70 -9.25 1.10 4.17
N THR A 71 -9.21 -0.12 3.65
CA THR A 71 -9.96 -1.24 4.22
C THR A 71 -9.03 -2.32 4.78
N THR A 72 -7.74 -2.30 4.43
CA THR A 72 -6.82 -3.39 4.72
C THR A 72 -5.46 -2.82 5.16
N PHE A 73 -4.96 -3.27 6.30
CA PHE A 73 -3.74 -2.82 6.97
C PHE A 73 -2.85 -4.02 7.25
N VAL A 74 -1.90 -4.31 6.35
CA VAL A 74 -1.02 -5.48 6.44
C VAL A 74 0.20 -5.14 7.29
N PRO A 75 0.46 -5.84 8.42
CA PRO A 75 1.65 -5.61 9.22
C PRO A 75 2.93 -5.91 8.43
N CYS A 76 3.74 -4.88 8.20
CA CYS A 76 4.95 -4.94 7.37
C CYS A 76 6.18 -4.32 8.05
N GLY A 77 6.06 -3.80 9.27
CA GLY A 77 7.13 -3.08 9.98
C GLY A 77 8.46 -3.84 10.04
N ASP A 78 8.42 -5.15 10.27
CA ASP A 78 9.62 -6.00 10.32
C ASP A 78 10.38 -6.06 8.98
N PHE A 79 9.68 -5.81 7.86
CA PHE A 79 10.21 -5.90 6.50
C PHE A 79 10.66 -4.55 5.91
N PHE A 80 10.45 -3.43 6.61
CA PHE A 80 10.76 -2.10 6.07
C PHE A 80 12.25 -1.91 5.70
N GLU A 81 13.19 -2.56 6.41
CA GLU A 81 14.62 -2.53 6.02
C GLU A 81 14.89 -3.22 4.67
N ILE A 82 14.12 -4.27 4.35
CA ILE A 82 14.22 -4.96 3.07
C ILE A 82 13.62 -4.10 1.97
N ARG A 83 12.47 -3.46 2.24
CA ARG A 83 11.85 -2.46 1.35
C ARG A 83 12.83 -1.34 1.01
N ASP A 84 13.49 -0.74 1.99
CA ASP A 84 14.42 0.37 1.77
C ASP A 84 15.65 -0.08 0.96
N LYS A 85 16.21 -1.26 1.23
CA LYS A 85 17.28 -1.85 0.40
C LYS A 85 16.85 -2.06 -1.05
N ALA A 86 15.63 -2.54 -1.27
CA ALA A 86 15.10 -2.71 -2.62
C ALA A 86 14.98 -1.36 -3.34
N LEU A 87 14.50 -0.32 -2.67
CA LEU A 87 14.40 1.03 -3.25
C LEU A 87 15.77 1.63 -3.57
N ILE A 88 16.76 1.49 -2.68
CA ILE A 88 18.13 1.98 -2.88
C ILE A 88 18.80 1.28 -4.07
N ALA A 89 18.48 0.01 -4.33
CA ALA A 89 19.00 -0.70 -5.51
C ALA A 89 18.58 -0.05 -6.85
N HIS A 90 17.51 0.75 -6.85
CA HIS A 90 17.06 1.56 -7.99
C HIS A 90 17.64 2.99 -7.96
N ALA A 91 18.91 3.14 -7.60
CA ALA A 91 19.59 4.43 -7.37
C ALA A 91 19.50 5.45 -8.52
N THR A 92 19.27 5.02 -9.77
CA THR A 92 19.09 5.96 -10.90
C THR A 92 17.72 6.63 -10.92
N GLN A 93 16.74 6.05 -10.22
CA GLN A 93 15.35 6.54 -10.12
C GLN A 93 15.07 7.14 -8.74
N ILE A 94 15.72 6.61 -7.70
CA ILE A 94 15.53 6.99 -6.31
C ILE A 94 16.86 7.47 -5.77
N ASP A 95 16.92 8.76 -5.40
CA ASP A 95 18.06 9.34 -4.71
C ASP A 95 18.22 8.65 -3.33
N PRO A 96 19.33 7.93 -3.09
CA PRO A 96 19.58 7.28 -1.80
C PRO A 96 19.65 8.26 -0.63
N ASP A 97 20.00 9.52 -0.89
CA ASP A 97 20.08 10.60 0.10
C ASP A 97 18.81 11.50 0.07
N GLY A 98 17.82 11.11 -0.72
CA GLY A 98 16.60 11.87 -0.98
C GLY A 98 15.58 11.84 0.16
N GLY A 99 14.51 12.62 -0.02
CA GLY A 99 13.42 12.78 0.95
C GLY A 99 12.71 11.48 1.35
N TRP A 100 12.83 10.42 0.53
CA TRP A 100 12.20 9.12 0.77
C TRP A 100 12.69 8.44 2.06
N PHE A 101 13.96 8.66 2.43
CA PHE A 101 14.61 8.00 3.56
C PHE A 101 14.80 8.93 4.77
N ARG A 102 14.18 10.13 4.76
CA ARG A 102 14.35 11.13 5.83
C ARG A 102 13.58 10.83 7.11
N VAL A 103 12.57 9.96 7.07
CA VAL A 103 11.84 9.54 8.28
C VAL A 103 12.57 8.34 8.88
N PRO A 104 13.09 8.44 10.13
CA PRO A 104 13.75 7.33 10.81
C PRO A 104 12.89 6.06 10.86
N MET A 105 13.54 4.91 10.66
CA MET A 105 12.87 3.60 10.53
C MET A 105 12.10 3.20 11.80
N ASP A 106 12.65 3.52 12.97
CA ASP A 106 12.02 3.30 14.27
C ASP A 106 10.72 4.10 14.39
N ILE A 107 10.70 5.36 13.96
CA ILE A 107 9.49 6.18 13.91
C ILE A 107 8.47 5.56 12.94
N GLN A 108 8.92 5.09 11.78
CA GLN A 108 8.01 4.45 10.82
C GLN A 108 7.34 3.21 11.41
N ARG A 109 8.11 2.33 12.07
CA ARG A 109 7.61 1.12 12.71
C ARG A 109 6.71 1.42 13.92
N GLU A 110 7.01 2.46 14.68
CA GLU A 110 6.22 2.84 15.85
C GLU A 110 4.84 3.37 15.45
N VAL A 111 4.79 4.28 14.49
CA VAL A 111 3.60 5.08 14.22
C VAL A 111 2.72 4.48 13.13
N TRP A 112 3.33 3.78 12.17
CA TRP A 112 2.61 3.23 11.02
C TRP A 112 3.25 1.93 10.52
N PRO A 113 3.13 0.81 11.28
CA PRO A 113 3.80 -0.46 10.98
C PRO A 113 3.19 -1.26 9.82
N THR A 114 2.31 -0.65 9.03
CA THR A 114 1.49 -1.34 8.03
C THR A 114 1.74 -0.83 6.61
N GLU A 115 1.39 -1.67 5.63
CA GLU A 115 1.11 -1.23 4.27
C GLU A 115 -0.40 -1.34 3.99
N GLU A 116 -0.95 -0.32 3.33
CA GLU A 116 -2.39 -0.12 3.22
C GLU A 116 -2.93 -0.47 1.84
N TYR A 117 -4.15 -0.99 1.84
CA TYR A 117 -4.89 -1.30 0.64
C TYR A 117 -6.37 -0.97 0.77
N GLU A 118 -7.00 -0.73 -0.38
CA GLU A 118 -8.44 -0.66 -0.57
C GLU A 118 -8.90 -1.95 -1.23
N LEU A 119 -9.81 -2.70 -0.61
CA LEU A 119 -10.44 -3.87 -1.18
C LEU A 119 -11.44 -3.43 -2.26
N ALA A 120 -10.99 -3.43 -3.51
CA ALA A 120 -11.79 -2.99 -4.64
C ALA A 120 -12.86 -3.99 -5.04
N LYS A 121 -12.56 -5.30 -4.96
CA LYS A 121 -13.50 -6.40 -5.23
C LYS A 121 -13.15 -7.63 -4.40
N SER A 122 -14.18 -8.34 -3.94
CA SER A 122 -14.04 -9.66 -3.32
C SER A 122 -15.05 -10.64 -3.90
N ARG A 123 -14.63 -11.88 -4.12
CA ARG A 123 -15.48 -13.04 -4.44
C ARG A 123 -15.64 -14.01 -3.26
N VAL A 124 -15.03 -13.67 -2.12
CA VAL A 124 -15.15 -14.39 -0.85
C VAL A 124 -15.76 -13.47 0.21
N GLU A 125 -16.33 -14.04 1.27
CA GLU A 125 -16.81 -13.26 2.41
C GLU A 125 -15.63 -12.57 3.10
N THR A 126 -15.82 -11.30 3.49
CA THR A 126 -14.78 -10.46 4.08
C THR A 126 -15.34 -9.62 5.22
N SER A 127 -14.55 -9.46 6.27
CA SER A 127 -14.83 -8.54 7.39
C SER A 127 -13.77 -7.43 7.38
N LEU A 128 -14.20 -6.17 7.50
CA LEU A 128 -13.32 -5.02 7.48
C LEU A 128 -13.12 -4.42 8.89
N PRO A 129 -11.95 -3.84 9.20
CA PRO A 129 -10.74 -3.82 8.37
C PRO A 129 -10.03 -5.19 8.33
N GLU A 130 -9.26 -5.43 7.28
CA GLU A 130 -8.46 -6.65 7.12
C GLU A 130 -7.01 -6.42 7.56
N HIS A 131 -6.36 -7.49 8.01
CA HIS A 131 -4.93 -7.50 8.37
C HIS A 131 -4.11 -8.54 7.59
N ASP A 132 -4.77 -9.29 6.71
CA ASP A 132 -4.16 -10.27 5.82
C ASP A 132 -4.89 -10.22 4.47
N LEU A 133 -4.13 -10.08 3.37
CA LEU A 133 -4.68 -10.08 2.02
C LEU A 133 -5.37 -11.41 1.66
N PHE A 134 -5.00 -12.49 2.35
CA PHE A 134 -5.55 -13.84 2.19
C PHE A 134 -6.71 -14.16 3.15
N ALA A 135 -7.16 -13.21 3.97
CA ALA A 135 -8.33 -13.39 4.81
C ALA A 135 -9.53 -13.86 3.97
N GLY A 136 -10.15 -14.98 4.38
CA GLY A 136 -11.26 -15.63 3.68
C GLY A 136 -10.87 -16.57 2.54
N ILE A 137 -9.57 -16.73 2.24
CA ILE A 137 -9.08 -17.62 1.16
C ILE A 137 -8.40 -18.88 1.72
N ARG A 138 -7.71 -18.75 2.85
CA ARG A 138 -7.04 -19.86 3.54
C ARG A 138 -7.42 -19.87 5.02
N GLU A 139 -7.33 -21.04 5.63
CA GLU A 139 -7.30 -21.14 7.10
C GLU A 139 -5.96 -20.58 7.58
N ASN A 140 -6.01 -19.66 8.54
CA ASN A 140 -4.86 -18.97 9.13
C ASN A 140 -4.56 -19.53 10.52
#